data_AF-A0A094A0U2-F1
#
_entry.id   AF-A0A094A0U2-F1
#
_cell.length_a   1.000
_cell.length_b   1.000
_cell.length_c   1.000
_cell.angle_alpha   90.00
_cell.angle_beta   90.00
_cell.angle_gamma   90.00
#
_symmetry.space_group_name_H-M   'P 1'
#
loop_
_entity.id
_entity.type
_entity.pdbx_description
1 polymer ?
#
loop_
_entity_poly.entity_id
_entity_poly.type
_entity_poly.pdbx_seq_one_letter_code
_entity_poly.pdbx_strand_id
1 'polypeptide(L)'
;LGGRNPAFVTRNTDLRLAARRLLWGKHINAGQVCISQNYTMVDADVADEFVEQLRIANKEYYPQGAKASPDFGRIVSDHHFARIKKMLDSTQGKIVIGGATDAATRFIEPTVVVVKDQNDSLITDESFGPLLPILPVANLDEAIRIANEVHSTPLGLYAFGNKEEVNRILKSTTSGGATIGDSLFHASIPTLAFGGVGDSGQGTYRGKASFDCFTHRRPITRTPGWMEKLLDIRYPPYSGKLQKMLATSTIKPNFDRQLRTKYGITDYLRAAFLLGGSGAKEGLARWVLFVLIAAMAKKGIDSRGGLPDYLR
;
A
#
# COMPACT_ATOMS: atom_id res chain seq x y z
N LEU A 1 1.45 -12.42 -11.59
CA LEU A 1 2.31 -11.22 -11.54
C LEU A 1 1.77 -10.23 -12.56
N GLY A 2 1.98 -8.93 -12.36
CA GLY A 2 1.04 -7.94 -12.90
C GLY A 2 -0.23 -7.96 -12.08
N GLY A 3 -1.29 -7.33 -12.56
CA GLY A 3 -2.57 -7.37 -11.88
C GLY A 3 -3.59 -6.43 -12.48
N ARG A 4 -4.85 -6.63 -12.08
CA ARG A 4 -5.97 -5.75 -12.40
C ARG A 4 -6.05 -4.71 -11.29
N ASN A 5 -5.24 -3.67 -11.43
CA ASN A 5 -5.04 -2.65 -10.39
C ASN A 5 -6.27 -1.72 -10.32
N PRO A 6 -6.97 -1.66 -9.17
CA PRO A 6 -8.12 -0.78 -9.01
C PRO A 6 -7.70 0.67 -8.75
N ALA A 7 -8.47 1.60 -9.30
CA ALA A 7 -8.55 2.97 -8.83
C ALA A 7 -9.93 3.23 -8.20
N PHE A 8 -9.94 3.92 -7.07
CA PHE A 8 -11.14 4.36 -6.35
C PHE A 8 -11.21 5.89 -6.43
N VAL A 9 -12.33 6.43 -6.87
CA VAL A 9 -12.58 7.88 -6.94
C VAL A 9 -13.91 8.16 -6.25
N THR A 10 -13.86 8.71 -5.04
CA THR A 10 -15.05 9.08 -4.28
C THR A 10 -15.49 10.51 -4.61
N ARG A 11 -16.75 10.84 -4.33
CA ARG A 11 -17.28 12.21 -4.45
C ARG A 11 -16.53 13.25 -3.59
N ASN A 12 -15.76 12.80 -2.60
CA ASN A 12 -15.04 13.66 -1.65
C ASN A 12 -13.61 13.98 -2.09
N THR A 13 -13.33 13.92 -3.39
CA THR A 13 -12.01 14.23 -3.97
C THR A 13 -12.09 15.35 -5.01
N ASP A 14 -10.95 15.94 -5.34
CA ASP A 14 -10.84 16.83 -6.50
C ASP A 14 -10.86 15.98 -7.77
N LEU A 15 -12.03 15.92 -8.43
CA LEU A 15 -12.23 15.12 -9.64
C LEU A 15 -11.34 15.56 -10.80
N ARG A 16 -11.02 16.86 -10.90
CA ARG A 16 -10.11 17.37 -11.92
C ARG A 16 -8.70 16.85 -11.68
N LEU A 17 -8.22 16.91 -10.44
CA LEU A 17 -6.90 16.39 -10.07
C LEU A 17 -6.82 14.88 -10.28
N ALA A 18 -7.86 14.14 -9.84
CA ALA A 18 -7.95 12.69 -10.01
C ALA A 18 -7.92 12.29 -11.49
N ALA A 19 -8.73 12.95 -12.32
CA ALA A 19 -8.80 12.68 -13.75
C ALA A 19 -7.44 12.90 -14.42
N ARG A 20 -6.78 14.03 -14.16
CA ARG A 20 -5.45 14.32 -14.72
C ARG A 20 -4.42 13.25 -14.37
N ARG A 21 -4.34 12.91 -13.08
CA ARG A 21 -3.33 11.98 -12.55
C ARG A 21 -3.56 10.56 -13.04
N LEU A 22 -4.79 10.06 -12.96
CA LEU A 22 -5.14 8.73 -13.47
C LEU A 22 -4.96 8.66 -14.99
N LEU A 23 -5.41 9.67 -15.75
CA LEU A 23 -5.24 9.67 -17.20
C LEU A 23 -3.75 9.65 -17.59
N TRP A 24 -2.92 10.46 -16.94
CA TRP A 24 -1.46 10.42 -17.15
C TRP A 24 -0.88 9.03 -16.87
N GLY A 25 -1.21 8.44 -15.71
CA GLY A 25 -0.77 7.11 -15.34
C GLY A 25 -1.21 6.01 -16.30
N LYS A 26 -2.34 6.22 -17.00
CA LYS A 26 -2.80 5.31 -18.05
C LYS A 26 -2.09 5.51 -19.39
N HIS A 27 -1.68 6.73 -19.69
CA HIS A 27 -1.11 7.07 -21.00
C HIS A 27 0.38 6.80 -21.09
N ILE A 28 1.10 6.82 -19.96
CA ILE A 28 2.52 6.49 -19.95
C ILE A 28 2.74 5.09 -20.57
N ASN A 29 3.67 5.03 -21.53
CA ASN A 29 3.94 3.82 -22.32
C ASN A 29 2.68 3.20 -22.99
N ALA A 30 1.69 4.02 -23.35
CA ALA A 30 0.38 3.60 -23.84
C ALA A 30 -0.30 2.56 -22.92
N GLY A 31 -0.16 2.71 -21.60
CA GLY A 31 -0.78 1.84 -20.60
C GLY A 31 -0.11 0.48 -20.42
N GLN A 32 1.03 0.23 -21.08
CA GLN A 32 1.82 -0.99 -20.98
C GLN A 32 2.74 -0.94 -19.74
N VAL A 33 2.12 -0.86 -18.56
CA VAL A 33 2.81 -0.76 -17.26
C VAL A 33 2.09 -1.64 -16.24
N CYS A 34 2.78 -2.56 -15.58
CA CYS A 34 2.19 -3.53 -14.63
C CYS A 34 1.46 -2.91 -13.45
N ILE A 35 1.80 -1.66 -13.12
CA ILE A 35 1.15 -0.88 -12.05
C ILE A 35 0.14 0.14 -12.61
N SER A 36 -0.01 0.31 -13.92
CA SER A 36 -1.09 1.16 -14.46
C SER A 36 -2.43 0.69 -13.90
N GLN A 37 -3.32 1.60 -13.55
CA GLN A 37 -4.68 1.21 -13.19
C GLN A 37 -5.37 0.52 -14.38
N ASN A 38 -6.11 -0.53 -14.08
CA ASN A 38 -6.82 -1.34 -15.07
C ASN A 38 -8.28 -0.94 -15.17
N TYR A 39 -8.89 -0.51 -14.06
CA TYR A 39 -10.25 -0.01 -14.00
C TYR A 39 -10.40 1.00 -12.87
N THR A 40 -11.35 1.91 -13.04
CA THR A 40 -11.62 2.98 -12.08
C THR A 40 -13.06 2.87 -11.60
N MET A 41 -13.24 2.62 -10.31
CA MET A 41 -14.54 2.69 -9.65
C MET A 41 -14.79 4.11 -9.19
N VAL A 42 -15.93 4.66 -9.57
CA VAL A 42 -16.29 6.05 -9.28
C VAL A 42 -17.66 6.08 -8.63
N ASP A 43 -17.86 6.88 -7.58
CA ASP A 43 -19.19 7.08 -7.01
C ASP A 43 -20.17 7.53 -8.12
N ALA A 44 -21.31 6.85 -8.23
CA ALA A 44 -22.19 6.98 -9.39
C ALA A 44 -22.71 8.41 -9.63
N ASP A 45 -22.88 9.20 -8.57
CA ASP A 45 -23.34 10.58 -8.63
C ASP A 45 -22.32 11.57 -9.21
N VAL A 46 -21.03 11.20 -9.27
CA VAL A 46 -19.95 12.04 -9.83
C VAL A 46 -19.28 11.43 -11.06
N ALA A 47 -19.76 10.28 -11.54
CA ALA A 47 -19.15 9.57 -12.67
C ALA A 47 -19.15 10.38 -13.97
N ASP A 48 -20.25 11.08 -14.28
CA ASP A 48 -20.36 11.91 -15.49
C ASP A 48 -19.41 13.13 -15.42
N GLU A 49 -19.32 13.78 -14.26
CA GLU A 49 -18.39 14.89 -14.04
C GLU A 49 -16.93 14.42 -14.17
N PHE A 50 -16.60 13.25 -13.60
CA PHE A 50 -15.27 12.66 -13.73
C PHE A 50 -14.90 12.36 -15.19
N VAL A 51 -15.84 11.84 -15.98
CA VAL A 51 -15.64 11.62 -17.43
C VAL A 51 -15.39 12.93 -18.17
N GLU A 52 -16.07 14.02 -17.82
CA GLU A 52 -15.81 15.33 -18.40
C GLU A 52 -14.41 15.83 -18.04
N GLN A 53 -13.97 15.66 -16.78
CA GLN A 53 -12.60 16.01 -16.38
C GLN A 53 -11.54 15.18 -17.13
N LEU A 54 -11.80 13.91 -17.41
CA LEU A 54 -10.94 13.08 -18.27
C LEU A 54 -10.89 13.61 -19.70
N ARG A 55 -12.03 14.07 -20.24
CA ARG A 55 -12.11 14.67 -21.59
C ARG A 55 -11.30 15.95 -21.68
N ILE A 56 -11.40 16.81 -20.67
CA ILE A 56 -10.61 18.05 -20.56
C ILE A 56 -9.11 17.72 -20.51
N ALA A 57 -8.71 16.81 -19.61
CA ALA A 57 -7.31 16.41 -19.47
C ALA A 57 -6.75 15.78 -20.76
N ASN A 58 -7.53 14.94 -21.46
CA ASN A 58 -7.10 14.33 -22.72
C ASN A 58 -6.85 15.37 -23.81
N LYS A 59 -7.73 16.39 -23.91
CA LYS A 59 -7.54 17.51 -24.86
C LYS A 59 -6.32 18.36 -24.52
N GLU A 60 -6.01 18.53 -23.23
CA GLU A 60 -4.80 19.23 -22.80
C GLU A 60 -3.54 18.45 -23.15
N TYR A 61 -3.53 17.12 -22.95
CA TYR A 61 -2.37 16.29 -23.27
C TYR A 61 -2.13 16.16 -24.77
N TYR A 62 -3.21 16.07 -25.55
CA TYR A 62 -3.13 15.82 -26.99
C TYR A 62 -4.05 16.76 -27.78
N PRO A 63 -3.72 18.07 -27.86
CA PRO A 63 -4.57 19.06 -28.53
C PRO A 63 -4.77 18.78 -30.04
N GLN A 64 -3.84 18.07 -30.67
CA GLN A 64 -3.90 17.64 -32.07
C GLN A 64 -4.20 16.14 -32.23
N GLY A 65 -4.66 15.48 -31.15
CA GLY A 65 -4.92 14.04 -31.10
C GLY A 65 -3.66 13.21 -30.80
N ALA A 66 -3.86 12.09 -30.11
CA ALA A 66 -2.76 11.26 -29.60
C ALA A 66 -1.98 10.54 -30.72
N LYS A 67 -2.59 10.33 -31.90
CA LYS A 67 -1.94 9.64 -33.02
C LYS A 67 -0.74 10.44 -33.57
N ALA A 68 -0.86 11.76 -33.66
CA ALA A 68 0.18 12.63 -34.16
C ALA A 68 1.18 13.08 -33.07
N SER A 69 0.87 12.84 -31.79
CA SER A 69 1.71 13.26 -30.68
C SER A 69 2.99 12.42 -30.59
N PRO A 70 4.17 13.05 -30.42
CA PRO A 70 5.42 12.34 -30.15
C PRO A 70 5.47 11.75 -28.72
N ASP A 71 4.58 12.19 -27.83
CA ASP A 71 4.57 11.81 -26.41
C ASP A 71 3.66 10.60 -26.12
N PHE A 72 3.00 10.06 -27.14
CA PHE A 72 2.15 8.87 -27.00
C PHE A 72 2.77 7.65 -27.68
N GLY A 73 2.87 6.55 -26.92
CA GLY A 73 3.49 5.30 -27.37
C GLY A 73 2.68 4.54 -28.43
N ARG A 74 3.19 3.37 -28.81
CA ARG A 74 2.51 2.37 -29.65
C ARG A 74 2.50 1.03 -28.95
N ILE A 75 1.56 0.17 -29.33
CA ILE A 75 1.51 -1.18 -28.80
C ILE A 75 2.71 -1.98 -29.32
N VAL A 76 3.35 -2.75 -28.43
CA VAL A 76 4.65 -3.39 -28.66
C VAL A 76 4.68 -4.36 -29.86
N SER A 77 3.54 -5.00 -30.19
CA SER A 77 3.44 -5.99 -31.27
C SER A 77 2.03 -6.08 -31.83
N ASP A 78 1.89 -6.66 -33.03
CA ASP A 78 0.59 -6.91 -33.67
C ASP A 78 -0.28 -7.88 -32.85
N HIS A 79 0.35 -8.87 -32.20
CA HIS A 79 -0.34 -9.78 -31.29
C HIS A 79 -0.97 -9.03 -30.11
N HIS A 80 -0.20 -8.18 -29.43
CA HIS A 80 -0.73 -7.38 -28.32
C HIS A 80 -1.77 -6.36 -28.79
N PHE A 81 -1.58 -5.76 -29.97
CA PHE A 81 -2.57 -4.88 -30.58
C PHE A 81 -3.90 -5.61 -30.82
N ALA A 82 -3.86 -6.76 -31.48
CA ALA A 82 -5.06 -7.56 -31.76
C ALA A 82 -5.78 -8.00 -30.48
N ARG A 83 -5.04 -8.40 -29.43
CA ARG A 83 -5.61 -8.74 -28.12
C ARG A 83 -6.34 -7.54 -27.50
N ILE A 84 -5.71 -6.38 -27.43
CA ILE A 84 -6.30 -5.17 -26.82
C ILE A 84 -7.51 -4.70 -27.65
N LYS A 85 -7.39 -4.73 -28.97
CA LYS A 85 -8.52 -4.42 -29.86
C LYS A 85 -9.69 -5.37 -29.63
N LYS A 86 -9.44 -6.68 -29.51
CA LYS A 86 -10.49 -7.68 -29.22
C LYS A 86 -11.20 -7.37 -27.89
N MET A 87 -10.46 -7.00 -26.84
CA MET A 87 -11.06 -6.54 -25.58
C MET A 87 -11.97 -5.33 -25.80
N LEU A 88 -11.50 -4.31 -26.53
CA LEU A 88 -12.31 -3.13 -26.85
C LEU A 88 -13.55 -3.47 -27.70
N ASP A 89 -13.44 -4.37 -28.67
CA ASP A 89 -14.56 -4.80 -29.52
C ASP A 89 -15.58 -5.66 -28.75
N SER A 90 -15.16 -6.30 -27.66
CA SER A 90 -15.99 -7.24 -26.87
C SER A 90 -16.71 -6.55 -25.71
N THR A 91 -16.32 -5.32 -25.36
CA THR A 91 -16.94 -4.56 -24.27
C THR A 91 -18.42 -4.31 -24.56
N GLN A 92 -19.24 -4.39 -23.52
CA GLN A 92 -20.63 -3.93 -23.55
C GLN A 92 -20.74 -2.50 -23.00
N GLY A 93 -19.60 -1.90 -22.64
CA GLY A 93 -19.49 -0.52 -22.20
C GLY A 93 -19.69 0.49 -23.33
N LYS A 94 -19.94 1.74 -22.92
CA LYS A 94 -20.06 2.88 -23.82
C LYS A 94 -18.72 3.59 -23.92
N ILE A 95 -18.14 3.63 -25.12
CA ILE A 95 -16.97 4.47 -25.40
C ILE A 95 -17.40 5.94 -25.30
N VAL A 96 -16.73 6.71 -24.43
CA VAL A 96 -17.03 8.13 -24.18
C VAL A 96 -15.90 9.08 -24.59
N ILE A 97 -14.69 8.54 -24.77
CA ILE A 97 -13.51 9.23 -25.30
C ILE A 97 -12.73 8.22 -26.15
N GLY A 98 -12.28 8.64 -27.33
CA GLY A 98 -11.39 7.87 -28.21
C GLY A 98 -12.05 6.66 -28.89
N GLY A 99 -11.30 5.55 -28.96
CA GLY A 99 -11.72 4.30 -29.58
C GLY A 99 -11.16 4.05 -30.99
N ALA A 100 -10.47 5.03 -31.60
CA ALA A 100 -9.84 4.80 -32.89
C ALA A 100 -8.65 3.84 -32.77
N THR A 101 -8.48 2.98 -33.79
CA THR A 101 -7.35 2.06 -33.88
C THR A 101 -6.73 2.09 -35.28
N ASP A 102 -5.44 1.81 -35.36
CA ASP A 102 -4.70 1.66 -36.61
C ASP A 102 -3.67 0.53 -36.46
N ALA A 103 -3.95 -0.60 -37.11
CA ALA A 103 -3.12 -1.79 -37.06
C ALA A 103 -1.73 -1.57 -37.68
N ALA A 104 -1.63 -0.78 -38.76
CA ALA A 104 -0.37 -0.58 -39.48
C ALA A 104 0.68 0.13 -38.62
N THR A 105 0.23 0.98 -37.70
CA THR A 105 1.10 1.70 -36.75
C THR A 105 1.01 1.15 -35.33
N ARG A 106 0.23 0.08 -35.10
CA ARG A 106 -0.08 -0.47 -33.76
C ARG A 106 -0.58 0.60 -32.80
N PHE A 107 -1.37 1.53 -33.31
CA PHE A 107 -1.92 2.65 -32.56
C PHE A 107 -3.30 2.32 -32.04
N ILE A 108 -3.50 2.47 -30.73
CA ILE A 108 -4.80 2.45 -30.08
C ILE A 108 -4.94 3.80 -29.38
N GLU A 109 -5.98 4.56 -29.73
CA GLU A 109 -6.24 5.85 -29.12
C GLU A 109 -6.49 5.73 -27.61
N PRO A 110 -6.07 6.70 -26.78
CA PRO A 110 -6.59 6.88 -25.43
C PRO A 110 -8.10 6.70 -25.35
N THR A 111 -8.55 5.61 -24.75
CA THR A 111 -9.95 5.21 -24.80
C THR A 111 -10.53 5.13 -23.39
N VAL A 112 -11.58 5.90 -23.13
CA VAL A 112 -12.34 5.85 -21.88
C VAL A 112 -13.69 5.20 -22.17
N VAL A 113 -14.02 4.17 -21.39
CA VAL A 113 -15.24 3.37 -21.58
C VAL A 113 -16.02 3.34 -20.28
N VAL A 114 -17.28 3.76 -20.28
CA VAL A 114 -18.16 3.60 -19.12
C VAL A 114 -18.78 2.20 -19.19
N VAL A 115 -18.45 1.35 -18.24
CA VAL A 115 -18.94 -0.02 -18.11
C VAL A 115 -19.94 -0.12 -16.96
N LYS A 116 -20.88 -1.05 -17.05
CA LYS A 116 -21.95 -1.25 -16.03
C LYS A 116 -21.79 -2.54 -15.23
N ASP A 117 -20.94 -3.46 -15.69
CA ASP A 117 -20.77 -4.78 -15.12
C ASP A 117 -19.27 -5.02 -14.85
N GLN A 118 -18.94 -5.52 -13.67
CA GLN A 118 -17.58 -5.93 -13.29
C GLN A 118 -17.05 -7.09 -14.14
N ASN A 119 -17.95 -7.84 -14.80
CA ASN A 119 -17.59 -8.94 -15.71
C ASN A 119 -17.30 -8.49 -17.14
N ASP A 120 -17.32 -7.18 -17.42
CA ASP A 120 -16.95 -6.67 -18.75
C ASP A 120 -15.52 -7.07 -19.12
N SER A 121 -15.30 -7.35 -20.41
CA SER A 121 -13.98 -7.70 -20.96
C SER A 121 -12.86 -6.71 -20.62
N LEU A 122 -13.17 -5.45 -20.34
CA LEU A 122 -12.19 -4.43 -19.96
C LEU A 122 -11.76 -4.50 -18.49
N ILE A 123 -12.52 -5.21 -17.64
CA ILE A 123 -12.25 -5.39 -16.20
C ILE A 123 -11.69 -6.78 -15.92
N THR A 124 -12.26 -7.81 -16.55
CA THR A 124 -11.93 -9.21 -16.25
C THR A 124 -10.50 -9.59 -16.62
N ASP A 125 -9.92 -8.95 -17.64
CA ASP A 125 -8.55 -9.19 -18.09
C ASP A 125 -7.63 -7.98 -17.88
N GLU A 126 -6.33 -8.24 -17.69
CA GLU A 126 -5.32 -7.17 -17.62
C GLU A 126 -5.13 -6.53 -19.01
N SER A 127 -5.68 -5.32 -19.19
CA SER A 127 -5.63 -4.63 -20.49
C SER A 127 -4.22 -4.37 -21.00
N PHE A 128 -3.28 -3.93 -20.14
CA PHE A 128 -1.90 -3.60 -20.54
C PHE A 128 -1.84 -2.73 -21.81
N GLY A 129 -2.74 -1.75 -21.87
CA GLY A 129 -3.01 -0.90 -23.03
C GLY A 129 -3.77 0.36 -22.61
N PRO A 130 -4.04 1.28 -23.54
CA PRO A 130 -4.56 2.62 -23.24
C PRO A 130 -6.09 2.64 -23.08
N LEU A 131 -6.65 1.60 -22.44
CA LEU A 131 -8.10 1.45 -22.18
C LEU A 131 -8.42 1.72 -20.70
N LEU A 132 -9.17 2.79 -20.43
CA LEU A 132 -9.57 3.22 -19.08
C LEU A 132 -11.07 2.97 -18.87
N PRO A 133 -11.47 1.78 -18.37
CA PRO A 133 -12.84 1.52 -17.99
C PRO A 133 -13.20 2.26 -16.70
N ILE A 134 -14.35 2.93 -16.72
CA ILE A 134 -14.99 3.62 -15.60
C ILE A 134 -16.20 2.79 -15.20
N LEU A 135 -16.21 2.31 -13.96
CA LEU A 135 -17.31 1.54 -13.38
C LEU A 135 -18.00 2.40 -12.30
N PRO A 136 -19.15 3.01 -12.60
CA PRO A 136 -19.95 3.68 -11.58
C PRO A 136 -20.39 2.68 -10.50
N VAL A 137 -20.20 3.02 -9.23
CA VAL A 137 -20.57 2.20 -8.06
C VAL A 137 -21.45 3.01 -7.13
N ALA A 138 -22.37 2.34 -6.42
CA ALA A 138 -23.31 3.00 -5.54
C ALA A 138 -22.62 3.61 -4.30
N ASN A 139 -21.56 2.98 -3.82
CA ASN A 139 -20.82 3.41 -2.64
C ASN A 139 -19.47 2.70 -2.51
N LEU A 140 -18.71 3.14 -1.50
CA LEU A 140 -17.39 2.60 -1.18
C LEU A 140 -17.40 1.10 -0.80
N ASP A 141 -18.45 0.60 -0.16
CA ASP A 141 -18.54 -0.81 0.28
C ASP A 141 -18.62 -1.72 -0.94
N GLU A 142 -19.43 -1.33 -1.92
CA GLU A 142 -19.50 -1.99 -3.21
C GLU A 142 -18.15 -1.95 -3.92
N ALA A 143 -17.49 -0.79 -3.98
CA ALA A 143 -16.18 -0.65 -4.61
C ALA A 143 -15.12 -1.59 -4.00
N ILE A 144 -15.07 -1.66 -2.67
CA ILE A 144 -14.12 -2.53 -1.95
C ILE A 144 -14.42 -4.01 -2.23
N ARG A 145 -15.71 -4.39 -2.26
CA ARG A 145 -16.13 -5.75 -2.60
C ARG A 145 -15.70 -6.11 -4.02
N ILE A 146 -16.02 -5.26 -5.00
CA ILE A 146 -15.65 -5.44 -6.41
C ILE A 146 -14.13 -5.57 -6.54
N ALA A 147 -13.34 -4.72 -5.88
CA ALA A 147 -11.88 -4.83 -5.91
C ALA A 147 -11.38 -6.20 -5.46
N ASN A 148 -11.86 -6.67 -4.31
CA ASN A 148 -11.46 -7.96 -3.77
C ASN A 148 -11.94 -9.15 -4.62
N GLU A 149 -13.11 -9.05 -5.27
CA GLU A 149 -13.64 -10.07 -6.19
C GLU A 149 -12.88 -10.11 -7.53
N VAL A 150 -12.63 -8.94 -8.14
CA VAL A 150 -11.92 -8.82 -9.42
C VAL A 150 -10.49 -9.31 -9.26
N HIS A 151 -9.77 -8.84 -8.23
CA HIS A 151 -8.43 -9.31 -7.93
C HIS A 151 -8.08 -9.04 -6.47
N SER A 152 -7.89 -10.09 -5.67
CA SER A 152 -7.69 -9.98 -4.23
C SER A 152 -6.31 -9.44 -3.79
N THR A 153 -5.32 -9.50 -4.68
CA THR A 153 -3.91 -9.16 -4.41
C THR A 153 -3.21 -8.45 -5.59
N PRO A 154 -3.77 -7.35 -6.16
CA PRO A 154 -3.18 -6.65 -7.30
C PRO A 154 -1.82 -6.03 -6.96
N LEU A 155 -1.06 -5.66 -7.99
CA LEU A 155 0.26 -5.08 -7.81
C LEU A 155 0.19 -3.63 -7.30
N GLY A 156 -0.78 -2.87 -7.80
CA GLY A 156 -1.02 -1.48 -7.46
C GLY A 156 -2.46 -1.21 -7.03
N LEU A 157 -2.64 -0.19 -6.19
CA LEU A 157 -3.94 0.34 -5.78
C LEU A 157 -3.91 1.87 -5.72
N TYR A 158 -4.97 2.52 -6.20
CA TYR A 158 -5.04 3.98 -6.27
C TYR A 158 -6.29 4.50 -5.59
N ALA A 159 -6.15 5.37 -4.60
CA ALA A 159 -7.30 5.87 -3.84
C ALA A 159 -7.37 7.40 -3.87
N PHE A 160 -8.51 7.93 -4.32
CA PHE A 160 -8.85 9.35 -4.34
C PHE A 160 -10.14 9.54 -3.54
N GLY A 161 -10.03 10.21 -2.39
CA GLY A 161 -11.12 10.44 -1.47
C GLY A 161 -10.65 11.15 -0.20
N ASN A 162 -11.52 11.27 0.79
CA ASN A 162 -11.14 11.82 2.09
C ASN A 162 -10.32 10.80 2.91
N LYS A 163 -9.79 11.26 4.05
CA LYS A 163 -8.88 10.46 4.88
C LYS A 163 -9.55 9.19 5.43
N GLU A 164 -10.80 9.27 5.82
CA GLU A 164 -11.58 8.18 6.40
C GLU A 164 -11.81 7.08 5.36
N GLU A 165 -12.23 7.46 4.15
CA GLU A 165 -12.45 6.58 3.01
C GLU A 165 -11.16 5.88 2.59
N VAL A 166 -10.07 6.63 2.42
CA VAL A 166 -8.76 6.08 2.04
C VAL A 166 -8.27 5.08 3.08
N ASN A 167 -8.38 5.41 4.37
CA ASN A 167 -7.99 4.48 5.44
C ASN A 167 -8.83 3.20 5.43
N ARG A 168 -10.12 3.30 5.08
CA ARG A 168 -10.99 2.13 4.95
C ARG A 168 -10.57 1.26 3.77
N ILE A 169 -10.31 1.85 2.60
CA ILE A 169 -9.81 1.12 1.42
C ILE A 169 -8.55 0.34 1.79
N LEU A 170 -7.55 1.00 2.37
CA LEU A 170 -6.27 0.38 2.71
C LEU A 170 -6.39 -0.72 3.78
N LYS A 171 -7.35 -0.62 4.70
CA LYS A 171 -7.60 -1.66 5.72
C LYS A 171 -8.38 -2.86 5.18
N SER A 172 -9.15 -2.67 4.12
CA SER A 172 -10.08 -3.68 3.58
C SER A 172 -9.63 -4.29 2.25
N THR A 173 -8.45 -3.94 1.76
CA THR A 173 -7.86 -4.47 0.52
C THR A 173 -6.40 -4.85 0.76
N THR A 174 -5.86 -5.70 -0.12
CA THR A 174 -4.44 -6.09 -0.12
C THR A 174 -3.83 -5.78 -1.48
N SER A 175 -2.64 -5.18 -1.52
CA SER A 175 -1.93 -4.89 -2.77
C SER A 175 -0.41 -4.87 -2.56
N GLY A 176 0.35 -4.98 -3.65
CA GLY A 176 1.82 -4.84 -3.60
C GLY A 176 2.27 -3.45 -3.18
N GLY A 177 1.61 -2.42 -3.70
CA GLY A 177 1.78 -1.03 -3.31
C GLY A 177 0.52 -0.20 -3.54
N ALA A 178 0.43 0.93 -2.84
CA ALA A 178 -0.70 1.84 -2.96
C ALA A 178 -0.24 3.29 -3.12
N THR A 179 -1.01 4.09 -3.83
CA THR A 179 -0.82 5.54 -3.91
C THR A 179 -2.13 6.25 -3.61
N ILE A 180 -2.04 7.26 -2.74
CA ILE A 180 -3.18 8.07 -2.32
C ILE A 180 -3.10 9.40 -3.09
N GLY A 181 -4.19 9.75 -3.76
CA GLY A 181 -4.31 10.99 -4.50
C GLY A 181 -3.44 11.08 -5.75
N ASP A 182 -2.76 10.01 -6.17
CA ASP A 182 -1.95 9.99 -7.40
C ASP A 182 -1.93 8.60 -8.03
N SER A 183 -1.35 8.49 -9.22
CA SER A 183 -1.06 7.22 -9.91
C SER A 183 0.44 6.95 -9.90
N LEU A 184 0.82 5.67 -9.83
CA LEU A 184 2.21 5.16 -9.93
C LEU A 184 3.25 5.71 -8.92
N PHE A 185 2.93 6.72 -8.12
CA PHE A 185 3.91 7.50 -7.36
C PHE A 185 4.69 6.69 -6.30
N HIS A 186 4.05 5.71 -5.65
CA HIS A 186 4.77 4.81 -4.74
C HIS A 186 5.94 4.09 -5.43
N ALA A 187 5.80 3.80 -6.73
CA ALA A 187 6.83 3.18 -7.54
C ALA A 187 7.83 4.18 -8.16
N SER A 188 7.69 5.48 -7.94
CA SER A 188 8.74 6.45 -8.30
C SER A 188 9.71 6.74 -7.15
N ILE A 189 9.39 6.33 -5.92
CA ILE A 189 10.23 6.56 -4.75
C ILE A 189 11.31 5.45 -4.66
N PRO A 190 12.61 5.75 -4.86
CA PRO A 190 13.64 4.72 -4.98
C PRO A 190 13.92 3.92 -3.70
N THR A 191 13.55 4.46 -2.55
CA THR A 191 13.79 3.86 -1.23
C THR A 191 12.64 2.99 -0.74
N LEU A 192 11.47 3.05 -1.38
CA LEU A 192 10.36 2.17 -1.05
C LEU A 192 10.60 0.78 -1.65
N ALA A 193 10.37 -0.25 -0.84
CA ALA A 193 10.38 -1.62 -1.30
C ALA A 193 9.25 -1.81 -2.32
N PHE A 194 9.58 -2.30 -3.50
CA PHE A 194 8.63 -2.55 -4.57
C PHE A 194 8.54 -4.05 -4.84
N GLY A 195 7.33 -4.58 -4.84
CA GLY A 195 7.03 -5.98 -5.13
C GLY A 195 5.55 -6.27 -4.99
N GLY A 196 5.15 -7.47 -5.41
CA GLY A 196 3.77 -7.94 -5.29
C GLY A 196 3.52 -8.68 -3.98
N VAL A 197 2.28 -9.11 -3.83
CA VAL A 197 1.81 -10.04 -2.79
C VAL A 197 0.81 -11.00 -3.44
N GLY A 198 0.80 -12.27 -3.04
CA GLY A 198 -0.11 -13.27 -3.62
C GLY A 198 0.10 -13.41 -5.14
N ASP A 199 -0.97 -13.27 -5.91
CA ASP A 199 -0.94 -13.48 -7.36
C ASP A 199 -0.14 -12.40 -8.10
N SER A 200 -0.01 -11.19 -7.52
CA SER A 200 0.84 -10.14 -8.09
C SER A 200 2.32 -10.32 -7.81
N GLY A 201 2.69 -11.18 -6.85
CA GLY A 201 4.06 -11.68 -6.67
C GLY A 201 4.54 -11.91 -5.24
N GLN A 202 5.84 -12.17 -5.12
CA GLN A 202 6.52 -12.38 -3.85
C GLN A 202 7.91 -11.75 -3.85
N GLY A 203 8.38 -11.36 -2.66
CA GLY A 203 9.63 -10.64 -2.50
C GLY A 203 9.53 -9.18 -2.94
N THR A 204 10.55 -8.41 -2.61
CA THR A 204 10.63 -6.99 -2.94
C THR A 204 12.07 -6.60 -3.27
N TYR A 205 12.20 -5.54 -4.06
CA TYR A 205 13.50 -4.93 -4.38
C TYR A 205 13.39 -3.40 -4.30
N ARG A 206 14.43 -2.70 -4.77
CA ARG A 206 14.70 -1.25 -4.69
C ARG A 206 15.30 -0.79 -3.37
N GLY A 207 16.16 0.22 -3.45
CA GLY A 207 16.91 0.75 -2.32
C GLY A 207 17.55 -0.36 -1.48
N LYS A 208 17.32 -0.31 -0.16
CA LYS A 208 17.80 -1.32 0.78
C LYS A 208 17.18 -2.71 0.55
N ALA A 209 15.93 -2.78 0.06
CA ALA A 209 15.26 -4.05 -0.18
C ALA A 209 15.97 -4.87 -1.27
N SER A 210 16.54 -4.24 -2.31
CA SER A 210 17.41 -4.95 -3.27
C SER A 210 18.61 -5.59 -2.59
N PHE A 211 19.32 -4.84 -1.73
CA PHE A 211 20.47 -5.37 -1.00
C PHE A 211 20.05 -6.55 -0.13
N ASP A 212 18.98 -6.42 0.66
CA ASP A 212 18.48 -7.51 1.51
C ASP A 212 18.03 -8.73 0.68
N CYS A 213 17.40 -8.53 -0.49
CA CYS A 213 16.90 -9.58 -1.37
C CYS A 213 18.04 -10.43 -1.97
N PHE A 214 19.14 -9.78 -2.38
CA PHE A 214 20.29 -10.46 -2.99
C PHE A 214 21.42 -10.79 -2.01
N THR A 215 21.17 -10.66 -0.70
CA THR A 215 22.18 -10.94 0.35
C THR A 215 21.81 -12.16 1.17
N HIS A 216 22.73 -13.11 1.27
CA HIS A 216 22.65 -14.17 2.27
C HIS A 216 22.98 -13.63 3.67
N ARG A 217 21.99 -13.61 4.58
CA ARG A 217 22.17 -13.19 5.97
C ARG A 217 22.79 -14.32 6.80
N ARG A 218 24.11 -14.45 6.77
CA ARG A 218 24.85 -15.50 7.50
C ARG A 218 24.75 -15.27 9.03
N PRO A 219 24.08 -16.14 9.80
CA PRO A 219 24.12 -16.06 11.25
C PRO A 219 25.48 -16.54 11.77
N ILE A 220 26.09 -15.78 12.66
CA ILE A 220 27.34 -16.14 13.33
C ILE A 220 27.12 -15.94 14.83
N THR A 221 27.38 -16.98 15.60
CA THR A 221 27.34 -16.91 17.07
C THR A 221 28.67 -17.37 17.65
N ARG A 222 29.05 -16.77 18.78
CA ARG A 222 30.14 -17.24 19.62
C ARG A 222 29.56 -17.61 20.97
N THR A 223 29.89 -18.80 21.44
CA THR A 223 29.53 -19.25 22.79
C THR A 223 30.72 -19.02 23.71
N PRO A 224 30.74 -17.95 24.53
CA PRO A 224 31.77 -17.76 25.54
C PRO A 224 31.87 -18.92 26.53
N GLY A 225 33.10 -19.31 26.89
CA GLY A 225 33.34 -20.40 27.84
C GLY A 225 32.80 -20.15 29.25
N TRP A 226 32.63 -18.89 29.66
CA TRP A 226 32.01 -18.58 30.97
C TRP A 226 30.53 -19.00 31.05
N MET A 227 29.86 -19.21 29.91
CA MET A 227 28.48 -19.71 29.87
C MET A 227 28.38 -21.23 30.11
N GLU A 228 29.51 -21.95 30.25
CA GLU A 228 29.50 -23.42 30.35
C GLU A 228 28.63 -23.92 31.50
N LYS A 229 28.68 -23.27 32.66
CA LYS A 229 27.86 -23.62 33.82
C LYS A 229 26.35 -23.38 33.58
N LEU A 230 26.00 -22.38 32.78
CA LEU A 230 24.61 -22.12 32.39
C LEU A 230 24.13 -23.15 31.36
N LEU A 231 25.04 -23.59 30.49
CA LEU A 231 24.79 -24.59 29.45
C LEU A 231 24.79 -26.03 29.98
N ASP A 232 25.28 -26.27 31.20
CA ASP A 232 25.35 -27.61 31.82
C ASP A 232 24.02 -28.38 31.80
N ILE A 233 22.91 -27.65 31.84
CA ILE A 233 21.56 -28.20 31.74
C ILE A 233 21.33 -29.00 30.44
N ARG A 234 22.05 -28.71 29.36
CA ARG A 234 21.93 -29.37 28.06
C ARG A 234 22.74 -30.67 27.95
N TYR A 235 23.66 -30.93 28.88
CA TYR A 235 24.54 -32.11 28.82
C TYR A 235 23.98 -33.29 29.61
N PRO A 236 24.16 -34.53 29.12
CA PRO A 236 23.87 -35.75 29.88
C PRO A 236 24.68 -35.85 31.19
N PRO A 237 24.19 -36.61 32.20
CA PRO A 237 22.91 -37.31 32.25
C PRO A 237 21.72 -36.35 32.49
N TYR A 238 20.57 -36.65 31.88
CA TYR A 238 19.38 -35.78 31.93
C TYR A 238 18.47 -35.98 33.16
N SER A 239 18.82 -36.92 34.04
CA SER A 239 18.05 -37.17 35.27
C SER A 239 17.94 -35.90 36.11
N GLY A 240 16.71 -35.50 36.48
CA GLY A 240 16.45 -34.27 37.23
C GLY A 240 16.62 -32.95 36.44
N LYS A 241 17.01 -32.99 35.16
CA LYS A 241 17.19 -31.79 34.30
C LYS A 241 15.97 -31.46 33.42
N LEU A 242 15.07 -32.43 33.17
CA LEU A 242 13.94 -32.28 32.23
C LEU A 242 13.04 -31.07 32.53
N GLN A 243 12.59 -30.88 33.77
CA GLN A 243 11.72 -29.76 34.15
C GLN A 243 12.41 -28.40 33.96
N LYS A 244 13.72 -28.33 34.25
CA LYS A 244 14.53 -27.12 34.05
C LYS A 244 14.75 -26.83 32.56
N MET A 245 14.90 -27.88 31.74
CA MET A 245 15.06 -27.75 30.28
C MET A 245 13.76 -27.29 29.61
N LEU A 246 12.61 -27.80 30.04
CA LEU A 246 11.29 -27.33 29.59
C LEU A 246 11.06 -25.86 29.99
N ALA A 247 11.45 -25.48 31.21
CA ALA A 247 11.37 -24.09 31.67
C ALA A 247 12.26 -23.11 30.87
N THR A 248 13.39 -23.58 30.31
CA THR A 248 14.30 -22.75 29.48
C THR A 248 13.94 -22.76 28.00
N SER A 249 13.24 -23.80 27.52
CA SER A 249 12.81 -23.95 26.12
C SER A 249 11.50 -23.23 25.79
N THR A 250 10.84 -22.63 26.78
CA THR A 250 9.54 -21.94 26.65
C THR A 250 9.70 -20.44 26.47
N ILE A 251 10.66 -20.01 25.64
CA ILE A 251 10.65 -18.63 25.15
C ILE A 251 9.41 -18.51 24.25
N LYS A 252 8.30 -18.08 24.84
CA LYS A 252 7.11 -17.71 24.09
C LYS A 252 7.51 -16.53 23.22
N PRO A 253 7.31 -16.61 21.90
CA PRO A 253 7.52 -15.46 21.04
C PRO A 253 6.76 -14.27 21.64
N ASN A 254 7.38 -13.11 21.68
CA ASN A 254 6.73 -11.88 22.13
C ASN A 254 5.75 -11.34 21.07
N PHE A 255 5.23 -12.19 20.18
CA PHE A 255 4.24 -11.85 19.18
C PHE A 255 3.22 -12.98 18.99
N ASP A 256 1.99 -12.65 18.62
CA ASP A 256 0.97 -13.64 18.24
C ASP A 256 1.13 -14.13 16.79
N ARG A 257 0.27 -15.07 16.36
CA ARG A 257 0.27 -15.57 14.98
C ARG A 257 -0.07 -14.49 13.94
N GLN A 258 -0.56 -13.33 14.39
CA GLN A 258 -0.85 -12.14 13.60
C GLN A 258 0.27 -11.10 13.70
N LEU A 259 1.45 -11.49 14.22
CA LEU A 259 2.65 -10.67 14.39
C LEU A 259 2.46 -9.46 15.33
N ARG A 260 1.41 -9.43 16.15
CA ARG A 260 1.20 -8.36 17.12
C ARG A 260 2.07 -8.62 18.34
N THR A 261 2.85 -7.62 18.74
CA THR A 261 3.70 -7.72 19.94
C THR A 261 2.84 -7.92 21.19
N LYS A 262 3.15 -8.95 21.97
CA LYS A 262 2.55 -9.21 23.28
C LYS A 262 3.42 -8.58 24.36
N TYR A 263 2.88 -7.60 25.06
CA TYR A 263 3.53 -6.98 26.20
C TYR A 263 3.08 -7.69 27.48
N GLY A 264 4.04 -8.19 28.26
CA GLY A 264 3.81 -8.76 29.58
C GLY A 264 3.92 -7.71 30.69
N ILE A 265 3.50 -8.05 31.91
CA ILE A 265 3.64 -7.17 33.08
C ILE A 265 5.09 -6.73 33.30
N THR A 266 6.06 -7.58 32.97
CA THR A 266 7.49 -7.27 33.04
C THR A 266 7.92 -6.20 32.03
N ASP A 267 7.27 -6.12 30.87
CA ASP A 267 7.55 -5.09 29.86
C ASP A 267 6.98 -3.75 30.30
N TYR A 268 5.79 -3.73 30.91
CA TYR A 268 5.23 -2.52 31.51
C TYR A 268 6.03 -2.04 32.72
N LEU A 269 6.46 -2.95 33.59
CA LEU A 269 7.35 -2.61 34.70
C LEU A 269 8.69 -2.08 34.19
N ARG A 270 9.30 -2.72 33.19
CA ARG A 270 10.52 -2.19 32.55
C ARG A 270 10.29 -0.81 31.94
N ALA A 271 9.20 -0.61 31.21
CA ALA A 271 8.87 0.69 30.63
C ALA A 271 8.68 1.78 31.69
N ALA A 272 8.01 1.45 32.81
CA ALA A 272 7.80 2.36 33.93
C ALA A 272 9.11 2.66 34.68
N PHE A 273 9.91 1.64 35.01
CA PHE A 273 11.19 1.80 35.69
C PHE A 273 12.25 2.50 34.82
N LEU A 274 12.20 2.31 33.51
CA LEU A 274 13.14 2.92 32.58
C LEU A 274 12.64 4.24 31.98
N LEU A 275 11.37 4.60 32.18
CA LEU A 275 10.71 5.74 31.51
C LEU A 275 11.01 5.77 30.00
N GLY A 276 10.95 4.61 29.36
CA GLY A 276 11.29 4.43 27.93
C GLY A 276 12.78 4.53 27.59
N GLY A 277 13.68 4.49 28.57
CA GLY A 277 15.12 4.40 28.38
C GLY A 277 15.57 3.01 27.94
N SER A 278 16.68 2.95 27.20
CA SER A 278 17.24 1.71 26.66
C SER A 278 17.95 0.84 27.71
N GLY A 279 18.19 1.39 28.91
CA GLY A 279 18.83 0.68 30.02
C GLY A 279 18.80 1.43 31.34
N ALA A 280 19.23 0.78 32.42
CA ALA A 280 19.06 1.25 33.81
C ALA A 280 19.66 2.63 34.09
N LYS A 281 20.82 2.96 33.49
CA LYS A 281 21.46 4.28 33.65
C LYS A 281 20.61 5.41 33.05
N GLU A 282 20.07 5.18 31.86
CA GLU A 282 19.21 6.15 31.17
C GLU A 282 17.86 6.30 31.89
N GLY A 283 17.30 5.19 32.37
CA GLY A 283 16.09 5.19 33.19
C GLY A 283 16.26 5.98 34.49
N LEU A 284 17.37 5.80 35.20
CA LEU A 284 17.69 6.55 36.41
C LEU A 284 17.78 8.05 36.13
N ALA A 285 18.48 8.44 35.07
CA ALA A 285 18.60 9.85 34.67
C ALA A 285 17.23 10.49 34.38
N ARG A 286 16.33 9.76 33.70
CA ARG A 286 14.97 10.23 33.42
C ARG A 286 14.12 10.34 34.68
N TRP A 287 14.26 9.41 35.63
CA TRP A 287 13.57 9.49 36.92
C TRP A 287 14.05 10.69 37.75
N VAL A 288 15.35 10.95 37.78
CA VAL A 288 15.90 12.14 38.45
C VAL A 288 15.33 13.42 37.84
N LEU A 289 15.27 13.50 36.51
CA LEU A 289 14.69 14.64 35.81
C LEU A 289 13.19 14.81 36.12
N PHE A 290 12.42 13.71 36.10
CA PHE A 290 11.00 13.71 36.44
C PHE A 290 10.76 14.23 37.86
N VAL A 291 11.53 13.75 38.84
CA VAL A 291 11.42 14.17 40.24
C VAL A 291 11.80 15.66 40.39
N LEU A 292 12.82 16.14 39.70
CA LEU A 292 13.20 17.56 39.70
C LEU A 292 12.09 18.44 39.13
N ILE A 293 11.49 18.05 38.00
CA ILE A 293 10.37 18.77 37.39
C ILE A 293 9.16 18.76 38.33
N ALA A 294 8.83 17.61 38.92
CA ALA A 294 7.73 17.49 39.87
C ALA A 294 7.96 18.35 41.13
N ALA A 295 9.19 18.41 41.64
CA ALA A 295 9.56 19.24 42.78
C ALA A 295 9.48 20.73 42.46
N MET A 296 9.92 21.16 41.28
CA MET A 296 9.78 22.54 40.82
C MET A 296 8.31 22.92 40.60
N ALA A 297 7.52 22.04 40.00
CA ALA A 297 6.09 22.23 39.81
C ALA A 297 5.37 22.35 41.16
N LYS A 298 5.66 21.45 42.11
CA LYS A 298 5.12 21.51 43.47
C LYS A 298 5.47 22.83 44.16
N LYS A 299 6.73 23.26 44.10
CA LYS A 299 7.17 24.55 44.68
C LYS A 299 6.43 25.73 44.04
N GLY A 300 6.19 25.68 42.73
CA GLY A 300 5.40 26.67 42.01
C GLY A 300 3.93 26.69 42.43
N ILE A 301 3.33 25.52 42.61
CA ILE A 301 1.95 25.34 43.10
C ILE A 301 1.80 25.85 44.53
N ASP A 302 2.73 25.48 45.41
CA ASP A 302 2.73 25.91 46.82
C ASP A 302 2.91 27.42 46.94
N SER A 303 3.76 28.03 46.09
CA SER A 303 3.93 29.50 46.03
C SER A 303 2.69 30.26 45.55
N ARG A 304 1.72 29.57 44.93
CA ARG A 304 0.46 30.12 44.42
C ARG A 304 -0.74 29.80 45.33
N GLY A 305 -0.50 29.34 46.57
CA GLY A 305 -1.57 29.02 47.53
C GLY A 305 -2.08 27.57 47.43
N GLY A 306 -1.34 26.69 46.76
CA GLY A 306 -1.66 25.27 46.60
C GLY A 306 -2.37 24.96 45.28
N LEU A 307 -2.79 23.70 45.13
CA LEU A 307 -3.50 23.25 43.93
C LEU A 307 -4.83 24.04 43.77
N PRO A 308 -5.20 24.44 42.53
CA PRO A 308 -6.53 24.96 42.23
C PRO A 308 -7.63 24.00 42.70
N ASP A 309 -8.79 24.51 43.12
CA ASP A 309 -9.85 23.68 43.72
C ASP A 309 -10.40 22.58 42.81
N TYR A 310 -10.22 22.67 41.48
CA TYR A 310 -10.60 21.60 40.54
C TYR A 310 -9.56 20.47 40.42
N LEU A 311 -8.36 20.63 41.01
CA LEU A 311 -7.28 19.64 41.08
C LEU A 311 -7.06 19.09 42.50
N ARG A 312 -7.77 19.61 43.49
CA ARG A 312 -7.82 19.03 44.85
C ARG A 312 -8.89 17.94 44.89
#